data_AF-X0WS24-F1
#
_entry.id   AF-X0WS24-F1
#
_cell.length_a   1.000
_cell.length_b   1.000
_cell.length_c   1.000
_cell.angle_alpha   90.00
_cell.angle_beta   90.00
_cell.angle_gamma   90.00
#
_symmetry.space_group_name_H-M   'P 1'
#
loop_
_entity.id
_entity.type
_entity.pdbx_description
1 polymer ?
#
loop_
_entity_poly.entity_id
_entity_poly.type
_entity_poly.pdbx_seq_one_letter_code
_entity_poly.pdbx_strand_id
1 'polypeptide(L)'
;GESVLLEGANFEGAQLKKADLTGAHLEEAILYKAHLEGADLRLALLEEATLWEVRLKGAKLNYAHLERAKLDNGHLEKAVFEEAHLEGATFYKANLEGANFKMAIVDGATLVWDCVVDRDTDFHGVGLGSARIDPETKQLLEYNIRRRNWEDWYKTHSKLRRLVEGFWWVSDYGRSTGRIIFTFLGLAFIFANIYYHWGRLAPGGVVSNLFTDGQGAAVQWWLAPLRAFYFSIITMTPLGSSDM
;
A
#
# COMPACT_ATOMS: atom_id res chain seq x y z
N GLY A 1 19.75 -33.38 5.06
CA GLY A 1 18.46 -32.69 5.21
C GLY A 1 17.58 -33.55 6.08
N GLU A 2 17.91 -33.58 7.35
CA GLU A 2 16.98 -33.98 8.41
C GLU A 2 16.37 -32.65 8.90
N SER A 3 15.08 -32.62 9.24
CA SER A 3 14.51 -31.41 9.84
C SER A 3 15.05 -31.25 11.27
N VAL A 4 15.40 -30.02 11.65
CA VAL A 4 16.09 -29.76 12.92
C VAL A 4 15.01 -29.57 14.00
N LEU A 5 14.85 -30.56 14.87
CA LEU A 5 13.84 -30.59 15.93
C LEU A 5 14.26 -29.74 17.14
N LEU A 6 13.62 -28.59 17.32
CA LEU A 6 13.92 -27.58 18.34
C LEU A 6 12.64 -26.97 18.97
N GLU A 7 11.53 -27.73 18.94
CA GLU A 7 10.26 -27.42 19.61
C GLU A 7 10.50 -27.05 21.10
N GLY A 8 9.96 -25.92 21.54
CA GLY A 8 10.10 -25.37 22.89
C GLY A 8 11.54 -25.00 23.30
N ALA A 9 12.52 -25.03 22.39
CA ALA A 9 13.92 -24.80 22.73
C ALA A 9 14.20 -23.35 23.16
N ASN A 10 15.10 -23.18 24.14
CA ASN A 10 15.53 -21.86 24.59
C ASN A 10 16.80 -21.40 23.87
N PHE A 11 16.65 -20.33 23.09
CA PHE A 11 17.67 -19.62 22.32
C PHE A 11 17.79 -18.15 22.73
N GLU A 12 17.46 -17.80 23.98
CA GLU A 12 17.58 -16.44 24.51
C GLU A 12 19.00 -15.87 24.28
N GLY A 13 19.09 -14.74 23.57
CA GLY A 13 20.35 -14.09 23.20
C GLY A 13 21.27 -14.87 22.24
N ALA A 14 20.83 -16.01 21.70
CA ALA A 14 21.65 -16.92 20.90
C ALA A 14 22.20 -16.26 19.63
N GLN A 15 23.43 -16.64 19.24
CA GLN A 15 24.13 -16.08 18.08
C GLN A 15 23.93 -16.98 16.85
N LEU A 16 22.83 -16.78 16.14
CA LEU A 16 22.37 -17.57 14.98
C LEU A 16 22.48 -16.79 13.66
N LYS A 17 23.37 -15.80 13.59
CA LYS A 17 23.59 -14.92 12.44
C LYS A 17 23.98 -15.73 11.21
N LYS A 18 23.19 -15.62 10.13
CA LYS A 18 23.35 -16.41 8.90
C LYS A 18 23.31 -17.94 9.11
N ALA A 19 22.67 -18.41 10.19
CA ALA A 19 22.38 -19.84 10.33
C ALA A 19 21.42 -20.29 9.21
N ASP A 20 21.59 -21.55 8.78
CA ASP A 20 20.59 -22.24 7.96
C ASP A 20 19.67 -23.00 8.92
N LEU A 21 18.42 -22.54 8.97
CA LEU A 21 17.30 -23.06 9.75
C LEU A 21 16.10 -23.30 8.82
N THR A 22 16.38 -23.54 7.52
CA THR A 22 15.37 -23.84 6.50
C THR A 22 14.62 -25.12 6.88
N GLY A 23 13.31 -25.03 7.15
CA GLY A 23 12.53 -26.18 7.62
C GLY A 23 12.91 -26.67 9.03
N ALA A 24 13.42 -25.78 9.89
CA ALA A 24 13.58 -26.06 11.32
C ALA A 24 12.22 -26.05 12.03
N HIS A 25 12.07 -26.96 12.99
CA HIS A 25 10.94 -27.01 13.93
C HIS A 25 11.31 -26.16 15.15
N LEU A 26 10.74 -24.97 15.27
CA LEU A 26 10.95 -23.98 16.32
C LEU A 26 9.59 -23.54 16.93
N GLU A 27 8.57 -24.40 16.84
CA GLU A 27 7.27 -24.27 17.50
C GLU A 27 7.47 -24.00 19.00
N GLU A 28 6.73 -23.05 19.57
CA GLU A 28 6.86 -22.56 20.96
C GLU A 28 8.26 -22.03 21.38
N ALA A 29 9.26 -21.97 20.49
CA ALA A 29 10.64 -21.68 20.87
C ALA A 29 10.85 -20.27 21.47
N ILE A 30 11.79 -20.16 22.42
CA ILE A 30 12.15 -18.90 23.08
C ILE A 30 13.33 -18.27 22.34
N LEU A 31 13.04 -17.30 21.47
CA LEU A 31 14.02 -16.57 20.65
C LEU A 31 14.19 -15.12 21.12
N TYR A 32 13.91 -14.86 22.41
CA TYR A 32 14.04 -13.54 23.03
C TYR A 32 15.46 -12.99 22.82
N LYS A 33 15.58 -11.80 22.23
CA LYS A 33 16.89 -11.18 21.90
C LYS A 33 17.81 -12.02 21.01
N ALA A 34 17.31 -13.07 20.35
CA ALA A 34 18.13 -13.91 19.48
C ALA A 34 18.65 -13.10 18.28
N HIS A 35 19.89 -13.39 17.90
CA HIS A 35 20.61 -12.75 16.81
C HIS A 35 20.53 -13.62 15.56
N LEU A 36 19.53 -13.36 14.72
CA LEU A 36 19.24 -14.06 13.47
C LEU A 36 19.52 -13.17 12.25
N GLU A 37 20.40 -12.16 12.37
CA GLU A 37 20.70 -11.23 11.29
C GLU A 37 21.21 -11.98 10.04
N GLY A 38 20.45 -11.91 8.94
CA GLY A 38 20.73 -12.64 7.69
C GLY A 38 20.55 -14.16 7.74
N ALA A 39 19.88 -14.72 8.76
CA ALA A 39 19.56 -16.14 8.84
C ALA A 39 18.55 -16.59 7.75
N ASP A 40 18.55 -17.88 7.46
CA ASP A 40 17.62 -18.50 6.53
C ASP A 40 16.63 -19.38 7.30
N LEU A 41 15.38 -18.92 7.42
CA LEU A 41 14.25 -19.51 8.15
C LEU A 41 13.09 -19.82 7.18
N ARG A 42 13.38 -19.99 5.89
CA ARG A 42 12.34 -20.33 4.90
C ARG A 42 11.72 -21.69 5.26
N LEU A 43 10.40 -21.79 5.19
CA LEU A 43 9.64 -23.00 5.60
C LEU A 43 9.86 -23.42 7.07
N ALA A 44 10.44 -22.56 7.93
CA ALA A 44 10.56 -22.87 9.35
C ALA A 44 9.19 -22.79 10.04
N LEU A 45 8.99 -23.66 11.03
CA LEU A 45 7.82 -23.66 11.89
C LEU A 45 8.18 -22.88 13.16
N LEU A 46 7.45 -21.80 13.43
CA LEU A 46 7.66 -20.83 14.52
C LEU A 46 6.32 -20.47 15.20
N GLU A 47 5.33 -21.34 15.08
CA GLU A 47 4.01 -21.21 15.69
C GLU A 47 4.14 -20.97 17.20
N GLU A 48 3.41 -19.97 17.72
CA GLU A 48 3.44 -19.48 19.11
C GLU A 48 4.80 -18.97 19.65
N ALA A 49 5.88 -19.07 18.87
CA ALA A 49 7.24 -18.76 19.28
C ALA A 49 7.39 -17.30 19.78
N THR A 50 8.32 -17.11 20.71
CA THR A 50 8.51 -15.82 21.40
C THR A 50 9.80 -15.16 20.91
N LEU A 51 9.67 -14.25 19.94
CA LEU A 51 10.75 -13.52 19.27
C LEU A 51 10.80 -12.03 19.69
N TRP A 52 10.46 -11.72 20.95
CA TRP A 52 10.55 -10.35 21.48
C TRP A 52 11.99 -9.81 21.39
N GLU A 53 12.14 -8.54 21.00
CA GLU A 53 13.46 -7.88 20.81
C GLU A 53 14.44 -8.65 19.87
N VAL A 54 13.94 -9.58 19.03
CA VAL A 54 14.76 -10.39 18.11
C VAL A 54 15.43 -9.52 17.04
N ARG A 55 16.53 -10.01 16.46
CA ARG A 55 17.19 -9.36 15.33
C ARG A 55 17.13 -10.23 14.09
N LEU A 56 16.16 -9.96 13.23
CA LEU A 56 15.91 -10.63 11.95
C LEU A 56 16.32 -9.76 10.74
N LYS A 57 17.18 -8.74 10.96
CA LYS A 57 17.62 -7.82 9.90
C LYS A 57 18.16 -8.59 8.68
N GLY A 58 17.48 -8.46 7.53
CA GLY A 58 17.82 -9.17 6.30
C GLY A 58 17.64 -10.70 6.32
N ALA A 59 16.95 -11.26 7.31
CA ALA A 59 16.64 -12.69 7.38
C ALA A 59 15.55 -13.08 6.38
N LYS A 60 15.54 -14.34 5.95
CA LYS A 60 14.52 -14.89 5.04
C LYS A 60 13.56 -15.76 5.83
N LEU A 61 12.28 -15.44 5.79
CA LEU A 61 11.18 -16.17 6.40
C LEU A 61 10.08 -16.47 5.36
N ASN A 62 10.44 -16.60 4.07
CA ASN A 62 9.49 -16.94 3.02
C ASN A 62 8.81 -18.27 3.35
N TYR A 63 7.48 -18.32 3.26
CA TYR A 63 6.69 -19.52 3.59
C TYR A 63 6.93 -20.06 5.01
N ALA A 64 7.42 -19.25 5.95
CA ALA A 64 7.53 -19.63 7.35
C ALA A 64 6.13 -19.61 8.00
N HIS A 65 5.90 -20.55 8.92
CA HIS A 65 4.75 -20.55 9.80
C HIS A 65 5.10 -19.76 11.05
N LEU A 66 4.36 -18.68 11.31
CA LEU A 66 4.57 -17.71 12.38
C LEU A 66 3.23 -17.38 13.06
N GLU A 67 2.27 -18.29 12.95
CA GLU A 67 0.93 -18.20 13.54
C GLU A 67 1.05 -17.95 15.05
N ARG A 68 0.48 -16.85 15.53
CA ARG A 68 0.55 -16.36 16.93
C ARG A 68 1.97 -16.12 17.47
N ALA A 69 2.99 -16.07 16.61
CA ALA A 69 4.35 -15.71 16.99
C ALA A 69 4.45 -14.23 17.44
N LYS A 70 5.34 -13.96 18.39
CA LYS A 70 5.45 -12.64 19.04
C LYS A 70 6.75 -11.95 18.65
N LEU A 71 6.68 -10.97 17.74
CA LEU A 71 7.84 -10.23 17.21
C LEU A 71 7.92 -8.79 17.74
N ASP A 72 7.26 -8.51 18.87
CA ASP A 72 7.19 -7.16 19.45
C ASP A 72 8.58 -6.60 19.80
N ASN A 73 8.82 -5.34 19.47
CA ASN A 73 10.11 -4.64 19.55
C ASN A 73 11.23 -5.29 18.69
N GLY A 74 10.89 -6.16 17.74
CA GLY A 74 11.86 -6.83 16.86
C GLY A 74 12.51 -5.91 15.83
N HIS A 75 13.80 -6.14 15.57
CA HIS A 75 14.56 -5.52 14.47
C HIS A 75 14.42 -6.36 13.21
N LEU A 76 13.40 -6.07 12.39
CA LEU A 76 13.01 -6.86 11.22
C LEU A 76 13.39 -6.15 9.90
N GLU A 77 14.33 -5.19 9.93
CA GLU A 77 14.59 -4.33 8.78
C GLU A 77 15.10 -5.15 7.58
N LYS A 78 14.42 -5.04 6.44
CA LYS A 78 14.67 -5.84 5.22
C LYS A 78 14.52 -7.36 5.40
N ALA A 79 13.85 -7.82 6.45
CA ALA A 79 13.42 -9.22 6.56
C ALA A 79 12.38 -9.54 5.47
N VAL A 80 12.30 -10.81 5.07
CA VAL A 80 11.44 -11.27 3.97
C VAL A 80 10.43 -12.31 4.48
N PHE A 81 9.21 -11.87 4.75
CA PHE A 81 8.03 -12.66 5.13
C PHE A 81 7.09 -12.90 3.93
N GLU A 82 7.65 -12.95 2.70
CA GLU A 82 6.84 -13.15 1.50
C GLU A 82 6.21 -14.54 1.48
N GLU A 83 4.88 -14.57 1.35
CA GLU A 83 4.02 -15.77 1.46
C GLU A 83 4.16 -16.51 2.81
N ALA A 84 4.53 -15.82 3.89
CA ALA A 84 4.52 -16.34 5.26
C ALA A 84 3.11 -16.31 5.90
N HIS A 85 2.85 -17.24 6.82
CA HIS A 85 1.65 -17.26 7.65
C HIS A 85 1.86 -16.39 8.91
N LEU A 86 0.98 -15.43 9.16
CA LEU A 86 1.08 -14.44 10.24
C LEU A 86 -0.25 -14.28 11.01
N GLU A 87 -1.16 -15.24 10.87
CA GLU A 87 -2.43 -15.31 11.57
C GLU A 87 -2.21 -15.23 13.09
N GLY A 88 -2.73 -14.18 13.73
CA GLY A 88 -2.54 -13.89 15.16
C GLY A 88 -1.16 -13.39 15.58
N ALA A 89 -0.20 -13.23 14.67
CA ALA A 89 1.15 -12.75 15.00
C ALA A 89 1.17 -11.28 15.46
N THR A 90 2.12 -10.91 16.32
CA THR A 90 2.24 -9.54 16.88
C THR A 90 3.55 -8.86 16.52
N PHE A 91 3.47 -7.59 16.13
CA PHE A 91 4.59 -6.75 15.69
C PHE A 91 4.66 -5.42 16.47
N TYR A 92 4.15 -5.35 17.71
CA TYR A 92 4.06 -4.08 18.45
C TYR A 92 5.46 -3.46 18.62
N LYS A 93 5.65 -2.22 18.13
CA LYS A 93 6.96 -1.52 18.12
C LYS A 93 8.08 -2.20 17.33
N ALA A 94 7.78 -3.10 16.40
CA ALA A 94 8.79 -3.65 15.50
C ALA A 94 9.32 -2.60 14.52
N ASN A 95 10.60 -2.70 14.13
CA ASN A 95 11.14 -1.97 12.98
C ASN A 95 11.01 -2.82 11.71
N LEU A 96 10.20 -2.35 10.77
CA LEU A 96 9.82 -2.98 9.51
C LEU A 96 10.40 -2.26 8.28
N GLU A 97 11.35 -1.32 8.44
CA GLU A 97 11.98 -0.56 7.35
C GLU A 97 12.47 -1.48 6.22
N GLY A 98 11.93 -1.29 5.01
CA GLY A 98 12.27 -2.10 3.83
C GLY A 98 11.93 -3.60 3.92
N ALA A 99 11.18 -4.05 4.93
CA ALA A 99 10.76 -5.44 5.06
C ALA A 99 9.72 -5.83 4.00
N ASN A 100 9.74 -7.08 3.55
CA ASN A 100 8.86 -7.59 2.49
C ASN A 100 7.84 -8.58 3.07
N PHE A 101 6.59 -8.17 3.19
CA PHE A 101 5.44 -9.00 3.57
C PHE A 101 4.54 -9.34 2.37
N LYS A 102 5.04 -9.26 1.13
CA LYS A 102 4.24 -9.51 -0.08
C LYS A 102 3.49 -10.85 0.01
N MET A 103 2.19 -10.83 -0.24
CA MET A 103 1.28 -12.00 -0.16
C MET A 103 1.27 -12.73 1.21
N ALA A 104 1.79 -12.14 2.29
CA ALA A 104 1.72 -12.72 3.62
C ALA A 104 0.26 -12.83 4.10
N ILE A 105 -0.05 -13.92 4.81
CA ILE A 105 -1.40 -14.28 5.22
C ILE A 105 -1.65 -13.70 6.62
N VAL A 106 -2.79 -13.01 6.79
CA VAL A 106 -3.11 -12.26 8.02
C VAL A 106 -4.60 -12.33 8.34
N ASP A 107 -4.94 -12.29 9.62
CA ASP A 107 -6.31 -12.46 10.12
C ASP A 107 -6.74 -11.30 11.05
N GLY A 108 -7.91 -11.44 11.68
CA GLY A 108 -8.44 -10.47 12.64
C GLY A 108 -7.68 -10.38 13.97
N ALA A 109 -6.82 -11.35 14.29
CA ALA A 109 -5.95 -11.32 15.47
C ALA A 109 -4.59 -10.66 15.20
N THR A 110 -4.02 -10.80 13.99
CA THR A 110 -2.72 -10.22 13.58
C THR A 110 -2.63 -8.72 13.93
N LEU A 111 -1.56 -8.31 14.62
CA LEU A 111 -1.37 -6.96 15.15
C LEU A 111 -0.10 -6.29 14.60
N VAL A 112 -0.27 -5.17 13.88
CA VAL A 112 0.83 -4.32 13.37
C VAL A 112 0.62 -2.90 13.89
N TRP A 113 1.32 -2.52 14.96
CA TRP A 113 0.96 -1.33 15.74
C TRP A 113 2.19 -0.60 16.30
N ASP A 114 2.23 0.73 16.20
CA ASP A 114 3.36 1.57 16.65
C ASP A 114 4.69 1.16 15.95
N CYS A 115 4.57 0.70 14.70
CA CYS A 115 5.67 0.12 13.91
C CYS A 115 6.45 1.20 13.18
N VAL A 116 7.78 1.05 13.10
CA VAL A 116 8.58 1.87 12.19
C VAL A 116 8.50 1.26 10.80
N VAL A 117 7.92 1.99 9.84
CA VAL A 117 7.79 1.60 8.43
C VAL A 117 8.35 2.70 7.54
N ASP A 118 8.98 2.32 6.42
CA ASP A 118 9.41 3.29 5.41
C ASP A 118 8.57 3.17 4.12
N ARG A 119 8.97 3.90 3.08
CA ARG A 119 8.30 3.84 1.77
C ARG A 119 8.51 2.50 1.06
N ASP A 120 9.55 1.75 1.44
CA ASP A 120 10.04 0.57 0.74
C ASP A 120 9.61 -0.73 1.45
N THR A 121 9.10 -0.67 2.68
CA THR A 121 8.28 -1.72 3.32
C THR A 121 7.13 -2.14 2.40
N ASP A 122 7.03 -3.43 2.09
CA ASP A 122 6.07 -3.99 1.14
C ASP A 122 5.00 -4.83 1.84
N PHE A 123 3.73 -4.55 1.55
CA PHE A 123 2.56 -5.32 1.97
C PHE A 123 1.64 -5.63 0.76
N HIS A 124 2.19 -5.62 -0.46
CA HIS A 124 1.42 -5.91 -1.68
C HIS A 124 0.76 -7.31 -1.59
N GLY A 125 -0.56 -7.36 -1.78
CA GLY A 125 -1.35 -8.59 -1.66
C GLY A 125 -1.80 -8.96 -0.24
N VAL A 126 -1.32 -8.26 0.80
CA VAL A 126 -1.73 -8.51 2.19
C VAL A 126 -3.12 -7.93 2.47
N GLY A 127 -3.92 -8.66 3.24
CA GLY A 127 -5.24 -8.23 3.72
C GLY A 127 -5.16 -7.13 4.79
N LEU A 128 -4.79 -5.90 4.43
CA LEU A 128 -4.76 -4.75 5.35
C LEU A 128 -6.14 -4.40 5.97
N GLY A 129 -7.23 -4.96 5.45
CA GLY A 129 -8.57 -4.89 6.03
C GLY A 129 -8.86 -5.97 7.09
N SER A 130 -8.12 -7.08 7.08
CA SER A 130 -8.23 -8.18 8.05
C SER A 130 -7.42 -7.87 9.30
N ALA A 131 -6.14 -7.47 9.12
CA ALA A 131 -5.22 -7.22 10.21
C ALA A 131 -5.56 -5.96 11.04
N ARG A 132 -5.22 -6.02 12.33
CA ARG A 132 -5.33 -4.89 13.27
C ARG A 132 -4.11 -3.99 13.12
N ILE A 133 -4.23 -2.99 12.24
CA ILE A 133 -3.16 -2.03 11.94
C ILE A 133 -3.51 -0.65 12.50
N ASP A 134 -2.54 0.05 13.10
CA ASP A 134 -2.74 1.44 13.53
C ASP A 134 -2.97 2.39 12.32
N PRO A 135 -3.65 3.53 12.50
CA PRO A 135 -4.04 4.38 11.37
C PRO A 135 -2.88 5.00 10.58
N GLU A 136 -1.75 5.31 11.22
CA GLU A 136 -0.60 5.98 10.59
C GLU A 136 0.21 4.97 9.76
N THR A 137 0.55 3.83 10.37
CA THR A 137 1.17 2.68 9.69
C THR A 137 0.30 2.25 8.52
N LYS A 138 -1.02 2.10 8.71
CA LYS A 138 -1.95 1.68 7.64
C LYS A 138 -1.98 2.66 6.47
N GLN A 139 -2.04 3.98 6.72
CA GLN A 139 -2.04 4.97 5.65
C GLN A 139 -0.77 4.91 4.79
N LEU A 140 0.39 4.67 5.42
CA LEU A 140 1.67 4.55 4.73
C LEU A 140 1.81 3.22 3.97
N LEU A 141 1.37 2.09 4.54
CA LEU A 141 1.33 0.80 3.84
C LEU A 141 0.40 0.85 2.62
N GLU A 142 -0.79 1.43 2.73
CA GLU A 142 -1.68 1.63 1.59
C GLU A 142 -1.06 2.52 0.50
N TYR A 143 -0.33 3.57 0.88
CA TYR A 143 0.43 4.41 -0.06
C TYR A 143 1.53 3.60 -0.77
N ASN A 144 2.26 2.74 -0.05
CA ASN A 144 3.30 1.89 -0.62
C ASN A 144 2.72 0.88 -1.64
N ILE A 145 1.59 0.23 -1.31
CA ILE A 145 0.90 -0.68 -2.23
C ILE A 145 0.42 0.07 -3.48
N ARG A 146 -0.23 1.24 -3.32
CA ARG A 146 -0.64 2.08 -4.47
C ARG A 146 0.55 2.45 -5.35
N ARG A 147 1.68 2.87 -4.76
CA ARG A 147 2.93 3.20 -5.47
C ARG A 147 3.49 2.01 -6.25
N ARG A 148 3.56 0.83 -5.64
CA ARG A 148 4.12 -0.39 -6.27
C ARG A 148 3.27 -0.87 -7.45
N ASN A 149 1.94 -0.89 -7.29
CA ASN A 149 1.01 -1.23 -8.38
C ASN A 149 1.19 -0.31 -9.61
N TRP A 150 1.50 0.97 -9.37
CA TRP A 150 1.80 1.94 -10.43
C TRP A 150 3.15 1.69 -11.11
N GLU A 151 4.19 1.39 -10.34
CA GLU A 151 5.51 1.05 -10.86
C GLU A 151 5.47 -0.22 -11.74
N ASP A 152 4.64 -1.22 -11.39
CA ASP A 152 4.41 -2.42 -12.20
C ASP A 152 3.54 -2.17 -13.44
N TRP A 153 2.52 -1.32 -13.36
CA TRP A 153 1.76 -0.89 -14.53
C TRP A 153 2.65 -0.17 -15.55
N TYR A 154 3.59 0.68 -15.11
CA TYR A 154 4.55 1.33 -16.01
C TYR A 154 5.54 0.36 -16.68
N LYS A 155 5.94 -0.73 -16.03
CA LYS A 155 6.77 -1.79 -16.64
C LYS A 155 6.06 -2.46 -17.81
N THR A 156 4.74 -2.62 -17.73
CA THR A 156 3.91 -3.23 -18.78
C THR A 156 3.42 -2.24 -19.85
N HIS A 157 3.15 -0.98 -19.49
CA HIS A 157 2.54 0.04 -20.37
C HIS A 157 3.49 1.17 -20.79
N SER A 158 4.76 0.84 -21.03
CA SER A 158 5.87 1.78 -21.27
C SER A 158 5.62 2.85 -22.35
N LYS A 159 4.80 2.58 -23.38
CA LYS A 159 4.41 3.55 -24.42
C LYS A 159 3.56 4.72 -23.89
N LEU A 160 2.70 4.47 -22.91
CA LEU A 160 1.82 5.49 -22.32
C LEU A 160 2.54 6.34 -21.27
N ARG A 161 3.66 5.85 -20.73
CA ARG A 161 4.42 6.46 -19.63
C ARG A 161 4.56 7.99 -19.73
N ARG A 162 5.05 8.49 -20.87
CA ARG A 162 5.28 9.94 -21.10
C ARG A 162 4.02 10.81 -21.05
N LEU A 163 2.83 10.23 -21.25
CA LEU A 163 1.56 10.96 -21.17
C LEU A 163 1.05 11.03 -19.71
N VAL A 164 1.40 10.05 -18.87
CA VAL A 164 0.89 9.92 -17.49
C VAL A 164 1.89 10.44 -16.44
N GLU A 165 3.19 10.50 -16.76
CA GLU A 165 4.23 11.09 -15.90
C GLU A 165 3.88 12.51 -15.41
N GLY A 166 3.25 13.33 -16.26
CA GLY A 166 2.81 14.69 -15.90
C GLY A 166 1.65 14.74 -14.90
N PHE A 167 0.71 13.79 -14.97
CA PHE A 167 -0.33 13.64 -13.95
C PHE A 167 0.29 13.19 -12.61
N TRP A 168 1.29 12.30 -12.67
CA TRP A 168 1.89 11.70 -11.48
C TRP A 168 2.67 12.68 -10.61
N TRP A 169 3.30 13.71 -11.19
CA TRP A 169 3.96 14.77 -10.42
C TRP A 169 2.99 15.59 -9.55
N VAL A 170 1.70 15.61 -9.90
CA VAL A 170 0.64 16.30 -9.17
C VAL A 170 -0.11 15.35 -8.23
N SER A 171 -0.36 14.11 -8.67
CA SER A 171 -1.14 13.12 -7.93
C SER A 171 -0.35 12.46 -6.79
N ASP A 172 -0.55 12.93 -5.56
CA ASP A 172 0.11 12.48 -4.32
C ASP A 172 -0.25 11.05 -3.83
N TYR A 173 -0.80 10.20 -4.72
CA TYR A 173 -1.29 8.81 -4.52
C TYR A 173 -1.99 8.52 -3.16
N GLY A 174 -2.76 9.49 -2.66
CA GLY A 174 -3.56 9.37 -1.44
C GLY A 174 -2.92 9.92 -0.16
N ARG A 175 -1.70 10.48 -0.20
CA ARG A 175 -0.97 10.89 1.01
C ARG A 175 -1.45 12.23 1.60
N SER A 176 -1.92 13.17 0.78
CA SER A 176 -2.51 14.43 1.25
C SER A 176 -3.83 14.75 0.54
N THR A 177 -4.93 14.79 1.30
CA THR A 177 -6.27 15.17 0.81
C THR A 177 -6.27 16.53 0.09
N GLY A 178 -5.48 17.50 0.58
CA GLY A 178 -5.32 18.80 -0.07
C GLY A 178 -4.69 18.71 -1.47
N ARG A 179 -3.69 17.85 -1.66
CA ARG A 179 -3.10 17.59 -2.99
C ARG A 179 -4.05 16.85 -3.91
N ILE A 180 -4.87 15.91 -3.39
CA ILE A 180 -5.92 15.23 -4.17
C ILE A 180 -6.94 16.26 -4.69
N ILE A 181 -7.45 17.13 -3.82
CA ILE A 181 -8.39 18.21 -4.17
C ILE A 181 -7.76 19.16 -5.21
N PHE A 182 -6.51 19.57 -5.02
CA PHE A 182 -5.81 20.42 -5.99
C PHE A 182 -5.63 19.74 -7.36
N THR A 183 -5.29 18.45 -7.38
CA THR A 183 -5.17 17.65 -8.62
C THR A 183 -6.51 17.56 -9.35
N PHE A 184 -7.59 17.30 -8.61
CA PHE A 184 -8.95 17.23 -9.14
C PHE A 184 -9.40 18.58 -9.74
N LEU A 185 -9.23 19.68 -9.01
CA LEU A 185 -9.59 21.02 -9.49
C LEU A 185 -8.74 21.45 -10.69
N GLY A 186 -7.46 21.07 -10.74
CA GLY A 186 -6.58 21.29 -11.89
C GLY A 186 -7.06 20.55 -13.15
N LEU A 187 -7.43 19.28 -13.02
CA LEU A 187 -8.03 18.51 -14.11
C LEU A 187 -9.39 19.06 -14.53
N ALA A 188 -10.26 19.41 -13.58
CA ALA A 188 -11.54 20.05 -13.88
C ALA A 188 -11.35 21.36 -14.66
N PHE A 189 -10.32 22.16 -14.34
CA PHE A 189 -9.98 23.36 -15.10
C PHE A 189 -9.50 23.04 -16.52
N ILE A 190 -8.68 21.99 -16.71
CA ILE A 190 -8.26 21.54 -18.06
C ILE A 190 -9.47 21.12 -18.89
N PHE A 191 -10.36 20.28 -18.34
CA PHE A 191 -11.59 19.87 -19.02
C PHE A 191 -12.54 21.05 -19.30
N ALA A 192 -12.65 22.01 -18.39
CA ALA A 192 -13.45 23.23 -18.60
C ALA A 192 -12.98 24.01 -19.83
N ASN A 193 -11.67 24.17 -20.01
CA ASN A 193 -11.11 24.82 -21.20
C ASN A 193 -11.42 24.01 -22.47
N ILE A 194 -11.26 22.68 -22.43
CA ILE A 194 -11.61 21.80 -23.56
C ILE A 194 -13.09 21.97 -23.96
N TYR A 195 -14.03 21.89 -23.02
CA TYR A 195 -15.46 22.04 -23.30
C TYR A 195 -15.82 23.44 -23.81
N TYR A 196 -15.23 24.49 -23.25
CA TYR A 196 -15.44 25.88 -23.67
C TYR A 196 -14.95 26.15 -25.09
N HIS A 197 -13.78 25.61 -25.47
CA HIS A 197 -13.28 25.73 -26.85
C HIS A 197 -14.06 24.82 -27.82
N TRP A 198 -14.43 23.61 -27.41
CA TRP A 198 -15.20 22.69 -28.26
C TRP A 198 -16.60 23.23 -28.59
N GLY A 199 -17.34 23.74 -27.60
CA GLY A 199 -18.68 24.29 -27.81
C GLY A 199 -18.72 25.57 -28.66
N ARG A 200 -17.58 26.25 -28.84
CA ARG A 200 -17.41 27.35 -29.80
C ARG A 200 -17.13 26.88 -31.23
N LEU A 201 -16.54 25.70 -31.40
CA LEU A 201 -16.19 25.13 -32.71
C LEU A 201 -17.30 24.23 -33.28
N ALA A 202 -18.11 23.60 -32.41
CA ALA A 202 -19.20 22.70 -32.76
C ALA A 202 -20.54 23.13 -32.13
N PRO A 203 -21.14 24.25 -32.59
CA PRO A 203 -22.45 24.69 -32.10
C PRO A 203 -23.53 23.62 -32.39
N GLY A 204 -24.32 23.29 -31.38
CA GLY A 204 -25.35 22.24 -31.44
C GLY A 204 -24.94 20.89 -30.83
N GLY A 205 -23.68 20.70 -30.42
CA GLY A 205 -23.26 19.53 -29.64
C GLY A 205 -23.67 19.59 -28.15
N VAL A 206 -23.34 18.54 -27.38
CA VAL A 206 -23.69 18.36 -25.94
C VAL A 206 -23.36 19.57 -25.04
N VAL A 207 -22.36 20.37 -25.42
CA VAL A 207 -21.90 21.56 -24.69
C VAL A 207 -22.52 22.89 -25.18
N SER A 208 -23.55 22.87 -26.02
CA SER A 208 -24.29 24.07 -26.47
C SER A 208 -24.83 24.89 -25.29
N ASN A 209 -25.35 24.22 -24.26
CA ASN A 209 -25.92 24.79 -23.03
C ASN A 209 -24.90 25.56 -22.15
N LEU A 210 -23.61 25.58 -22.53
CA LEU A 210 -22.63 26.51 -21.96
C LEU A 210 -22.85 27.96 -22.42
N PHE A 211 -23.41 28.13 -23.64
CA PHE A 211 -23.57 29.42 -24.32
C PHE A 211 -25.03 29.83 -24.52
N THR A 212 -25.98 28.88 -24.47
CA THR A 212 -27.42 29.14 -24.48
C THR A 212 -28.09 28.77 -23.16
N ASP A 213 -29.24 29.39 -22.85
CA ASP A 213 -30.13 28.95 -21.78
C ASP A 213 -31.18 27.93 -22.27
N GLY A 214 -32.07 27.50 -21.37
CA GLY A 214 -33.12 26.53 -21.67
C GLY A 214 -34.22 27.01 -22.61
N GLN A 215 -34.21 28.28 -23.04
CA GLN A 215 -35.08 28.83 -24.09
C GLN A 215 -34.29 29.18 -25.36
N GLY A 216 -32.99 28.84 -25.42
CA GLY A 216 -32.10 29.11 -26.55
C GLY A 216 -31.52 30.52 -26.59
N ALA A 217 -31.75 31.36 -25.58
CA ALA A 217 -31.21 32.72 -25.53
C ALA A 217 -29.72 32.73 -25.15
N ALA A 218 -28.97 33.70 -25.65
CA ALA A 218 -27.53 33.79 -25.43
C ALA A 218 -27.19 34.17 -23.99
N VAL A 219 -26.35 33.35 -23.35
CA VAL A 219 -25.88 33.53 -21.97
C VAL A 219 -24.80 34.61 -21.92
N GLN A 220 -24.74 35.36 -20.81
CA GLN A 220 -23.70 36.38 -20.63
C GLN A 220 -22.30 35.76 -20.76
N TRP A 221 -21.45 36.35 -21.60
CA TRP A 221 -20.19 35.74 -22.07
C TRP A 221 -19.22 35.33 -20.95
N TRP A 222 -19.26 35.98 -19.79
CA TRP A 222 -18.42 35.70 -18.63
C TRP A 222 -18.92 34.52 -17.78
N LEU A 223 -20.19 34.11 -17.93
CA LEU A 223 -20.74 32.92 -17.27
C LEU A 223 -20.34 31.62 -17.97
N ALA A 224 -20.05 31.66 -19.28
CA ALA A 224 -19.74 30.44 -20.05
C ALA A 224 -18.49 29.68 -19.55
N PRO A 225 -17.37 30.33 -19.14
CA PRO A 225 -16.26 29.65 -18.46
C PRO A 225 -16.65 29.02 -17.12
N LEU A 226 -17.50 29.69 -16.32
CA LEU A 226 -17.98 29.17 -15.03
C LEU A 226 -18.90 27.95 -15.24
N ARG A 227 -19.78 27.98 -16.24
CA ARG A 227 -20.60 26.83 -16.66
C ARG A 227 -19.72 25.68 -17.15
N ALA A 228 -18.66 25.95 -17.90
CA ALA A 228 -17.75 24.91 -18.39
C ALA A 228 -16.99 24.20 -17.23
N PHE A 229 -16.64 24.95 -16.19
CA PHE A 229 -16.02 24.41 -14.97
C PHE A 229 -17.00 23.62 -14.09
N TYR A 230 -18.23 24.09 -13.95
CA TYR A 230 -19.29 23.32 -13.28
C TYR A 230 -19.60 22.01 -14.02
N PHE A 231 -19.71 22.07 -15.35
CA PHE A 231 -19.93 20.91 -16.21
C PHE A 231 -18.78 19.89 -16.10
N SER A 232 -17.51 20.34 -16.08
CA SER A 232 -16.38 19.42 -15.92
C SER A 232 -16.42 18.66 -14.59
N ILE A 233 -16.74 19.33 -13.48
CA ILE A 233 -16.87 18.71 -12.16
C ILE A 233 -17.99 17.64 -12.16
N ILE A 234 -19.14 17.91 -12.80
CA ILE A 234 -20.22 16.91 -12.93
C ILE A 234 -19.75 15.73 -13.77
N THR A 235 -19.18 15.95 -14.96
CA THR A 235 -18.72 14.85 -15.83
C THR A 235 -17.58 14.02 -15.24
N MET A 236 -16.87 14.56 -14.25
CA MET A 236 -15.79 13.87 -13.53
C MET A 236 -16.25 13.23 -12.20
N THR A 237 -17.53 13.31 -11.83
CA THR A 237 -18.07 12.70 -10.60
C THR A 237 -19.24 11.75 -10.90
N PRO A 238 -19.44 10.68 -10.12
CA PRO A 238 -20.54 9.73 -10.34
C PRO A 238 -21.95 10.34 -10.25
N LEU A 239 -22.06 11.55 -9.69
CA LEU A 239 -23.30 12.33 -9.62
C LEU A 239 -23.88 12.67 -11.01
N GLY A 240 -23.07 12.60 -12.07
CA GLY A 240 -23.54 12.79 -13.44
C GLY A 240 -24.32 11.61 -14.04
N SER A 241 -24.44 10.46 -13.36
CA SER A 241 -25.06 9.24 -13.90
C SER A 241 -26.36 8.80 -13.19
N SER A 242 -26.96 9.64 -12.35
CA SER A 242 -28.27 9.37 -11.73
C SER A 242 -29.46 9.99 -12.49
N ASP A 243 -29.21 10.99 -13.32
CA ASP A 243 -30.24 11.86 -13.91
C ASP A 243 -30.05 12.06 -15.44
N MET A 244 -29.87 10.95 -16.17
CA MET A 244 -29.90 10.86 -17.64
C MET A 244 -30.62 9.59 -18.11
#